data_AF-A0A3G4W425-F1
#
_entry.id   AF-A0A3G4W425-F1
#
_cell.length_a   1.000
_cell.length_b   1.000
_cell.length_c   1.000
_cell.angle_alpha   90.00
_cell.angle_beta   90.00
_cell.angle_gamma   90.00
#
_symmetry.space_group_name_H-M   'P 1'
#
loop_
_entity.id
_entity.type
_entity.pdbx_description
1 polymer ?
#
loop_
_entity_poly.entity_id
_entity_poly.type
_entity_poly.pdbx_seq_one_letter_code
_entity_poly.pdbx_strand_id
1 'polypeptide(L)'
;MSTQLESAENSTPPDRDAPRAGLPKLPIFPYLRIPVPQWLYRFDTRAPEEIFEDGFLAWGTGLDLCRHVAGFSDYQRISGFISTASDVRTAIDMFISWKVKKDDLLKAWSMDVEMAQYAKKYGVITKQIRESESLAPIPSVRDALKLAALYAKELEVLFKVNDLADSRQSAAWVEGWVYTIKSTPYYISVEKNLQDPSRDRLAGARAVALSKEATEWAVPFYIQTQSIKEAVRVRFTRLKQQAGKPASLVHDVLLEARKNAKYDANVVYDPYGIEHSITRRRPYKGLIGYWAPVRSGDPGHPYAPGSSDFPDLPAAEWSGKQEYERPDGPRYPFGRPSEIKPAYPAWQAKGK
;
A
#
# COMPACT_ATOMS: atom_id res chain seq x y z
N MET A 1 2.62 37.72 18.88
CA MET A 1 4.00 37.22 18.67
C MET A 1 3.91 36.03 17.73
N SER A 2 4.36 36.25 16.49
CA SER A 2 4.27 35.32 15.38
C SER A 2 5.55 34.49 15.33
N THR A 3 5.47 33.18 15.56
CA THR A 3 6.59 32.26 15.34
C THR A 3 6.53 31.76 13.90
N GLN A 4 7.50 32.20 13.10
CA GLN A 4 7.71 31.77 11.73
C GLN A 4 8.00 30.27 11.67
N LEU A 5 7.26 29.58 10.80
CA LEU A 5 7.60 28.27 10.28
C LEU A 5 8.85 28.42 9.41
N GLU A 6 9.97 27.80 9.79
CA GLU A 6 11.08 27.57 8.87
C GLU A 6 10.65 26.54 7.83
N SER A 7 10.28 27.02 6.65
CA SER A 7 10.09 26.24 5.44
C SER A 7 11.43 25.60 5.05
N ALA A 8 11.40 24.31 4.74
CA ALA A 8 12.49 23.65 4.03
C ALA A 8 12.51 24.16 2.59
N GLU A 9 13.03 25.37 2.37
CA GLU A 9 13.18 25.99 1.06
C GLU A 9 14.65 26.13 0.67
N ASN A 10 14.92 25.86 -0.61
CA ASN A 10 16.14 26.12 -1.37
C ASN A 10 17.38 25.25 -1.12
N SER A 11 17.25 23.92 -1.29
CA SER A 11 18.36 23.19 -1.92
C SER A 11 18.30 23.37 -3.43
N THR A 12 19.04 24.36 -3.95
CA THR A 12 19.28 24.51 -5.38
C THR A 12 19.80 23.17 -5.94
N PRO A 13 19.26 22.65 -7.05
CA PRO A 13 19.76 21.41 -7.63
C PRO A 13 21.24 21.55 -7.96
N PRO A 14 22.07 20.53 -7.70
CA PRO A 14 23.44 20.55 -8.16
C PRO A 14 23.44 20.54 -9.69
N ASP A 15 24.24 21.44 -10.28
CA ASP A 15 24.51 21.49 -11.70
C ASP A 15 24.86 20.09 -12.24
N ARG A 16 24.32 19.76 -13.42
CA ARG A 16 24.52 18.46 -14.07
C ARG A 16 25.96 18.29 -14.55
N ASP A 17 26.65 19.41 -14.81
CA ASP A 17 28.00 19.43 -15.39
C ASP A 17 29.10 19.92 -14.41
N ALA A 18 28.75 20.25 -13.17
CA ALA A 18 29.75 20.66 -12.18
C ALA A 18 30.63 19.48 -11.72
N PRO A 19 31.96 19.63 -11.69
CA PRO A 19 32.86 18.63 -11.09
C PRO A 19 32.56 18.52 -9.59
N ARG A 20 31.92 17.44 -9.17
CA ARG A 20 31.45 17.27 -7.78
C ARG A 20 32.59 16.81 -6.88
N ALA A 21 33.19 17.72 -6.15
CA ALA A 21 33.83 17.39 -4.89
C ALA A 21 32.74 17.05 -3.85
N GLY A 22 32.38 15.78 -3.73
CA GLY A 22 31.44 15.25 -2.73
C GLY A 22 29.97 15.48 -3.05
N LEU A 23 29.20 14.41 -3.25
CA LEU A 23 27.74 14.47 -3.38
C LEU A 23 27.07 15.01 -2.10
N PRO A 24 25.89 15.66 -2.22
CA PRO A 24 25.15 16.10 -1.05
C PRO A 24 24.72 14.91 -0.19
N LYS A 25 24.69 15.11 1.13
CA LYS A 25 24.17 14.12 2.08
C LYS A 25 22.65 14.02 1.92
N LEU A 26 22.15 12.88 1.41
CA LEU A 26 20.73 12.63 1.14
C LEU A 26 20.29 11.29 1.71
N PRO A 27 19.00 11.10 2.05
CA PRO A 27 18.48 9.83 2.57
C PRO A 27 18.26 8.83 1.44
N ILE A 28 19.34 8.47 0.75
CA ILE A 28 19.38 7.58 -0.42
C ILE A 28 20.46 6.54 -0.18
N PHE A 29 20.08 5.27 -0.18
CA PHE A 29 20.95 4.18 0.26
C PHE A 29 20.86 2.98 -0.68
N PRO A 30 21.91 2.13 -0.72
CA PRO A 30 21.77 0.79 -1.26
C PRO A 30 20.67 0.03 -0.51
N TYR A 31 19.78 -0.64 -1.24
CA TYR A 31 18.82 -1.55 -0.61
C TYR A 31 19.53 -2.70 0.11
N LEU A 32 18.94 -3.23 1.17
CA LEU A 32 19.48 -4.41 1.85
C LEU A 32 19.26 -5.66 1.00
N ARG A 33 20.36 -6.33 0.61
CA ARG A 33 20.29 -7.66 0.00
C ARG A 33 20.09 -8.71 1.09
N ILE A 34 18.90 -9.29 1.10
CA ILE A 34 18.53 -10.40 1.98
C ILE A 34 18.01 -11.57 1.14
N PRO A 35 17.94 -12.79 1.68
CA PRO A 35 17.33 -13.92 0.98
C PRO A 35 15.90 -13.59 0.55
N VAL A 36 15.63 -13.70 -0.75
CA VAL A 36 14.32 -13.44 -1.34
C VAL A 36 13.52 -14.76 -1.36
N PRO A 37 12.25 -14.77 -0.91
CA PRO A 37 11.38 -15.92 -1.07
C PRO A 37 11.33 -16.37 -2.53
N GLN A 38 11.33 -17.67 -2.78
CA GLN A 38 11.29 -18.20 -4.15
C GLN A 38 10.05 -17.70 -4.93
N TRP A 39 8.93 -17.56 -4.23
CA TRP A 39 7.65 -17.16 -4.77
C TRP A 39 7.12 -15.94 -4.03
N LEU A 40 6.57 -15.02 -4.79
CA LEU A 40 5.79 -13.91 -4.29
C LEU A 40 4.43 -13.90 -4.99
N TYR A 41 3.50 -13.19 -4.38
CA TYR A 41 2.12 -13.13 -4.78
C TYR A 41 1.70 -11.69 -5.01
N ARG A 42 0.84 -11.50 -6.01
CA ARG A 42 0.22 -10.21 -6.28
C ARG A 42 -1.23 -10.42 -6.63
N PHE A 43 -2.14 -9.75 -5.94
CA PHE A 43 -3.51 -9.64 -6.39
C PHE A 43 -3.64 -8.50 -7.42
N ASP A 44 -4.33 -8.76 -8.51
CA ASP A 44 -4.68 -7.74 -9.51
C ASP A 44 -6.05 -8.05 -10.14
N THR A 45 -6.79 -7.03 -10.57
CA THR A 45 -8.09 -7.22 -11.23
C THR A 45 -7.97 -7.52 -12.71
N ARG A 46 -6.80 -7.26 -13.31
CA ARG A 46 -6.52 -7.59 -14.70
C ARG A 46 -6.46 -9.10 -14.89
N ALA A 47 -6.96 -9.55 -16.04
CA ALA A 47 -7.09 -10.97 -16.36
C ALA A 47 -5.74 -11.59 -16.78
N PRO A 48 -5.59 -12.92 -16.67
CA PRO A 48 -4.34 -13.59 -17.00
C PRO A 48 -3.94 -13.42 -18.46
N GLU A 49 -4.88 -13.24 -19.38
CA GLU A 49 -4.60 -13.02 -20.81
C GLU A 49 -3.80 -11.73 -21.03
N GLU A 50 -4.10 -10.66 -20.27
CA GLU A 50 -3.34 -9.41 -20.30
C GLU A 50 -2.00 -9.57 -19.59
N ILE A 51 -2.01 -10.11 -18.37
CA ILE A 51 -0.81 -10.17 -17.53
C ILE A 51 0.20 -11.21 -18.02
N PHE A 52 -0.24 -12.31 -18.62
CA PHE A 52 0.65 -13.29 -19.26
C PHE A 52 1.14 -12.84 -20.64
N GLU A 53 0.62 -11.73 -21.17
CA GLU A 53 1.22 -11.09 -22.34
C GLU A 53 2.27 -10.07 -21.89
N ASP A 54 1.84 -9.09 -21.08
CA ASP A 54 2.60 -7.87 -20.85
C ASP A 54 3.40 -7.87 -19.54
N GLY A 55 3.07 -8.72 -18.57
CA GLY A 55 3.61 -8.67 -17.22
C GLY A 55 3.05 -7.52 -16.39
N PHE A 56 3.79 -7.08 -15.36
CA PHE A 56 3.40 -5.92 -14.54
C PHE A 56 4.38 -4.78 -14.71
N LEU A 57 3.87 -3.60 -15.09
CA LEU A 57 4.65 -2.37 -15.19
C LEU A 57 4.34 -1.47 -13.97
N ALA A 58 5.39 -0.88 -13.40
CA ALA A 58 5.24 0.17 -12.39
C ALA A 58 4.58 1.41 -13.01
N TRP A 59 3.91 2.21 -12.19
CA TRP A 59 3.23 3.42 -12.68
C TRP A 59 4.18 4.56 -13.03
N GLY A 60 5.30 4.67 -12.32
CA GLY A 60 6.32 5.68 -12.58
C GLY A 60 7.72 5.10 -12.41
N THR A 61 8.68 5.96 -12.04
CA THR A 61 10.08 5.56 -11.89
C THR A 61 10.71 5.97 -10.57
N GLY A 62 9.98 6.65 -9.68
CA GLY A 62 10.51 7.07 -8.38
C GLY A 62 10.68 5.90 -7.42
N LEU A 63 11.90 5.69 -6.93
CA LEU A 63 12.25 4.58 -6.04
C LEU A 63 12.46 5.07 -4.60
N ASP A 64 11.47 5.75 -4.06
CA ASP A 64 11.40 6.10 -2.64
C ASP A 64 10.52 5.10 -1.90
N LEU A 65 11.14 4.29 -1.03
CA LEU A 65 10.47 3.18 -0.37
C LEU A 65 9.49 3.67 0.70
N CYS A 66 9.83 4.73 1.43
CA CYS A 66 8.95 5.26 2.46
C CYS A 66 7.71 5.93 1.86
N ARG A 67 7.88 6.68 0.76
CA ARG A 67 6.74 7.28 0.04
C ARG A 67 5.87 6.23 -0.62
N HIS A 68 6.46 5.18 -1.17
CA HIS A 68 5.72 4.04 -1.74
C HIS A 68 4.74 3.45 -0.73
N VAL A 69 5.20 3.17 0.48
CA VAL A 69 4.40 2.53 1.54
C VAL A 69 3.44 3.51 2.20
N ALA A 70 3.94 4.67 2.62
CA ALA A 70 3.22 5.54 3.56
C ALA A 70 2.66 6.82 2.93
N GLY A 71 3.10 7.19 1.72
CA GLY A 71 2.67 8.37 0.96
C GLY A 71 1.75 8.04 -0.23
N PHE A 72 1.01 6.93 -0.14
CA PHE A 72 0.29 6.32 -1.25
C PHE A 72 -0.57 7.29 -2.09
N SER A 73 -1.37 8.16 -1.47
CA SER A 73 -2.27 9.08 -2.21
C SER A 73 -1.54 9.96 -3.24
N ASP A 74 -0.36 10.44 -2.88
CA ASP A 74 0.37 11.45 -3.65
C ASP A 74 1.53 10.84 -4.45
N TYR A 75 2.01 9.66 -4.04
CA TYR A 75 3.19 9.03 -4.63
C TYR A 75 2.87 7.80 -5.49
N GLN A 76 1.65 7.24 -5.41
CA GLN A 76 1.35 5.99 -6.09
C GLN A 76 1.69 6.04 -7.59
N ARG A 77 1.27 7.10 -8.30
CA ARG A 77 1.47 7.23 -9.75
C ARG A 77 2.91 7.55 -10.14
N ILE A 78 3.76 7.87 -9.17
CA ILE A 78 5.18 8.19 -9.34
C ILE A 78 6.04 6.96 -9.01
N SER A 79 5.54 6.07 -8.16
CA SER A 79 6.24 4.88 -7.70
C SER A 79 6.76 4.03 -8.85
N GLY A 80 8.06 3.80 -8.84
CA GLY A 80 8.76 2.80 -9.64
C GLY A 80 8.73 1.40 -9.02
N PHE A 81 8.04 1.21 -7.90
CA PHE A 81 7.85 -0.10 -7.30
C PHE A 81 6.48 -0.70 -7.63
N ILE A 82 6.49 -2.01 -7.86
CA ILE A 82 5.32 -2.87 -7.93
C ILE A 82 5.27 -3.67 -6.64
N SER A 83 4.20 -3.50 -5.87
CA SER A 83 4.01 -4.25 -4.64
C SER A 83 3.64 -5.70 -4.91
N THR A 84 4.32 -6.59 -4.18
CA THR A 84 4.06 -8.03 -4.10
C THR A 84 4.17 -8.44 -2.64
N ALA A 85 3.74 -9.65 -2.27
CA ALA A 85 3.86 -10.16 -0.91
C ALA A 85 4.37 -11.59 -0.89
N SER A 86 5.02 -11.99 0.21
CA SER A 86 5.50 -13.38 0.35
C SER A 86 4.43 -14.38 0.75
N ASP A 87 3.22 -13.90 1.03
CA ASP A 87 2.05 -14.73 1.28
C ASP A 87 0.80 -14.19 0.57
N VAL A 88 -0.11 -15.09 0.24
CA VAL A 88 -1.33 -14.79 -0.52
C VAL A 88 -2.25 -13.84 0.25
N ARG A 89 -2.34 -13.99 1.59
CA ARG A 89 -3.24 -13.18 2.41
C ARG A 89 -2.82 -11.71 2.38
N THR A 90 -1.54 -11.42 2.59
CA THR A 90 -1.01 -10.06 2.48
C THR A 90 -1.22 -9.51 1.07
N ALA A 91 -0.97 -10.29 0.02
CA ALA A 91 -1.17 -9.83 -1.37
C ALA A 91 -2.62 -9.37 -1.63
N ILE A 92 -3.59 -10.05 -1.02
CA ILE A 92 -5.01 -9.71 -1.05
C ILE A 92 -5.29 -8.47 -0.20
N ASP A 93 -4.86 -8.48 1.06
CA ASP A 93 -5.16 -7.42 2.04
C ASP A 93 -4.60 -6.06 1.57
N MET A 94 -3.40 -6.03 0.99
CA MET A 94 -2.81 -4.83 0.40
C MET A 94 -3.71 -4.24 -0.70
N PHE A 95 -4.20 -5.05 -1.63
CA PHE A 95 -5.08 -4.56 -2.71
C PHE A 95 -6.39 -3.96 -2.17
N ILE A 96 -7.02 -4.66 -1.22
CA ILE A 96 -8.28 -4.23 -0.61
C ILE A 96 -8.11 -2.89 0.12
N SER A 97 -7.00 -2.72 0.85
CA SER A 97 -6.68 -1.49 1.56
C SER A 97 -6.50 -0.27 0.63
N TRP A 98 -6.11 -0.49 -0.63
CA TRP A 98 -5.82 0.57 -1.61
C TRP A 98 -6.98 0.93 -2.52
N LYS A 99 -7.86 -0.03 -2.82
CA LYS A 99 -8.90 0.12 -3.85
C LYS A 99 -10.32 0.21 -3.31
N VAL A 100 -10.57 -0.21 -2.06
CA VAL A 100 -11.86 0.05 -1.41
C VAL A 100 -11.82 1.45 -0.80
N LYS A 101 -12.70 2.35 -1.24
CA LYS A 101 -12.70 3.72 -0.72
C LYS A 101 -12.96 3.69 0.78
N LYS A 102 -12.23 4.53 1.52
CA LYS A 102 -12.43 4.72 2.96
C LYS A 102 -13.88 5.06 3.30
N ASP A 103 -14.57 5.81 2.44
CA ASP A 103 -15.99 6.16 2.62
C ASP A 103 -16.91 4.95 2.47
N ASP A 104 -16.58 3.98 1.61
CA ASP A 104 -17.35 2.75 1.44
C ASP A 104 -17.10 1.78 2.61
N LEU A 105 -15.91 1.84 3.22
CA LEU A 105 -15.62 1.15 4.48
C LEU A 105 -16.34 1.81 5.67
N LEU A 106 -16.30 3.14 5.77
CA LEU A 106 -16.92 3.94 6.83
C LEU A 106 -18.45 3.90 6.77
N LYS A 107 -19.09 4.03 5.60
CA LYS A 107 -20.55 3.93 5.46
C LYS A 107 -21.06 2.60 6.00
N ALA A 108 -20.43 1.51 5.61
CA ALA A 108 -20.81 0.19 6.10
C ALA A 108 -20.57 0.03 7.61
N TRP A 109 -19.50 0.60 8.18
CA TRP A 109 -19.25 0.54 9.62
C TRP A 109 -20.13 1.48 10.46
N SER A 110 -20.43 2.68 9.97
CA SER A 110 -21.31 3.65 10.65
C SER A 110 -22.77 3.17 10.66
N MET A 111 -23.23 2.52 9.59
CA MET A 111 -24.59 1.97 9.50
C MET A 111 -24.82 0.82 10.51
N ASP A 112 -23.82 -0.05 10.74
CA ASP A 112 -23.92 -1.11 11.75
C ASP A 112 -24.02 -0.55 13.19
N VAL A 113 -23.27 0.52 13.47
CA VAL A 113 -23.31 1.22 14.76
C VAL A 113 -24.64 1.94 14.98
N GLU A 114 -25.16 2.64 13.97
CA GLU A 114 -26.47 3.29 14.03
C GLU A 114 -27.59 2.27 14.22
N MET A 115 -27.60 1.17 13.46
CA MET A 115 -28.57 0.10 13.61
C MET A 115 -28.56 -0.50 15.02
N ALA A 116 -27.38 -0.76 15.60
CA ALA A 116 -27.26 -1.26 16.97
C ALA A 116 -27.80 -0.26 18.01
N GLN A 117 -27.57 1.05 17.81
CA GLN A 117 -28.10 2.08 18.69
C GLN A 117 -29.63 2.20 18.60
N TYR A 118 -30.19 2.15 17.38
CA TYR A 118 -31.63 2.17 17.16
C TYR A 118 -32.32 0.92 17.73
N ALA A 119 -31.76 -0.27 17.51
CA ALA A 119 -32.27 -1.52 18.07
C ALA A 119 -32.26 -1.53 19.61
N LYS A 120 -31.19 -1.01 20.22
CA LYS A 120 -31.11 -0.85 21.69
C LYS A 120 -32.17 0.11 22.22
N LYS A 121 -32.33 1.28 21.60
CA LYS A 121 -33.35 2.28 22.00
C LYS A 121 -34.76 1.72 21.84
N TYR A 122 -35.05 1.05 20.72
CA TYR A 122 -36.33 0.39 20.49
C TYR A 122 -36.61 -0.69 21.54
N GLY A 123 -35.63 -1.53 21.88
CA GLY A 123 -35.76 -2.55 22.93
C GLY A 123 -36.01 -1.98 24.33
N VAL A 124 -35.35 -0.87 24.68
CA VAL A 124 -35.58 -0.18 25.97
C VAL A 124 -37.00 0.39 26.03
N ILE A 125 -37.46 1.07 24.98
CA ILE A 125 -38.78 1.69 24.94
C ILE A 125 -39.89 0.62 24.97
N THR A 126 -39.74 -0.46 24.22
CA THR A 126 -40.72 -1.57 24.21
C THR A 126 -40.78 -2.30 25.55
N LYS A 127 -39.64 -2.46 26.24
CA LYS A 127 -39.61 -2.97 27.62
C LYS A 127 -40.35 -2.04 28.59
N GLN A 128 -40.07 -0.73 28.52
CA GLN A 128 -40.77 0.27 29.35
C GLN A 128 -42.28 0.28 29.09
N ILE A 129 -42.71 0.15 27.83
CA ILE A 129 -44.13 0.03 27.47
C ILE A 129 -44.74 -1.19 28.16
N ARG A 130 -44.14 -2.38 28.03
CA ARG A 130 -44.65 -3.62 28.67
C ARG A 130 -44.74 -3.51 30.20
N GLU A 131 -43.74 -2.92 30.82
CA GLU A 131 -43.73 -2.68 32.28
C GLU A 131 -44.79 -1.64 32.66
N SER A 132 -45.00 -0.60 31.86
CA SER A 132 -46.03 0.42 32.09
C SER A 132 -47.45 -0.06 31.80
N GLU A 133 -47.70 -0.94 30.82
CA GLU A 133 -49.01 -1.50 30.52
C GLU A 133 -49.57 -2.34 31.69
N SER A 134 -48.70 -2.82 32.58
CA SER A 134 -49.08 -3.50 33.83
C SER A 134 -49.68 -2.54 34.88
N LEU A 135 -49.57 -1.22 34.68
CA LEU A 135 -50.08 -0.16 35.54
C LEU A 135 -50.86 0.82 34.65
N ALA A 136 -52.20 0.80 34.69
CA ALA A 136 -53.15 1.53 33.83
C ALA A 136 -52.60 2.72 32.97
N PRO A 137 -52.96 2.81 31.67
CA PRO A 137 -52.23 3.60 30.68
C PRO A 137 -52.16 5.11 30.98
N ILE A 138 -50.94 5.61 31.22
CA ILE A 138 -50.60 7.03 31.41
C ILE A 138 -50.21 7.66 30.05
N PRO A 139 -50.41 8.97 29.81
CA PRO A 139 -50.03 9.66 28.56
C PRO A 139 -48.59 9.40 28.06
N SER A 140 -47.64 9.14 28.96
CA SER A 140 -46.24 8.80 28.62
C SER A 140 -46.13 7.52 27.77
N VAL A 141 -47.03 6.56 27.95
CA VAL A 141 -47.07 5.30 27.17
C VAL A 141 -47.44 5.58 25.72
N ARG A 142 -48.35 6.53 25.48
CA ARG A 142 -48.77 6.91 24.13
C ARG A 142 -47.63 7.55 23.33
N ASP A 143 -46.83 8.40 23.97
CA ASP A 143 -45.68 9.02 23.32
C ASP A 143 -44.51 8.03 23.16
N ALA A 144 -44.32 7.10 24.10
CA ALA A 144 -43.41 5.97 23.96
C ALA A 144 -43.79 5.07 22.76
N LEU A 145 -45.08 4.77 22.57
CA LEU A 145 -45.58 3.99 21.42
C LEU A 145 -45.30 4.68 20.08
N LYS A 146 -45.51 6.00 19.99
CA LYS A 146 -45.17 6.78 18.79
C LYS A 146 -43.68 6.74 18.50
N LEU A 147 -42.85 6.89 19.53
CA LEU A 147 -41.40 6.86 19.40
C LEU A 147 -40.89 5.46 19.01
N ALA A 148 -41.49 4.39 19.57
CA ALA A 148 -41.23 3.02 19.17
C ALA A 148 -41.58 2.78 17.70
N ALA A 149 -42.72 3.27 17.23
CA ALA A 149 -43.13 3.15 15.82
C ALA A 149 -42.18 3.91 14.87
N LEU A 150 -41.73 5.11 15.27
CA LEU A 150 -40.73 5.88 14.51
C LEU A 150 -39.41 5.12 14.41
N TYR A 151 -38.86 4.65 15.54
CA TYR A 151 -37.62 3.89 15.53
C TYR A 151 -37.76 2.54 14.80
N ALA A 152 -38.93 1.89 14.83
CA ALA A 152 -39.20 0.70 14.03
C ALA A 152 -39.16 0.99 12.53
N LYS A 153 -39.74 2.13 12.10
CA LYS A 153 -39.71 2.57 10.70
C LYS A 153 -38.29 2.96 10.26
N GLU A 154 -37.53 3.66 11.10
CA GLU A 154 -36.11 3.98 10.81
C GLU A 154 -35.26 2.70 10.73
N LEU A 155 -35.49 1.72 11.61
CA LEU A 155 -34.87 0.40 11.52
C LEU A 155 -35.24 -0.29 10.19
N GLU A 156 -36.51 -0.28 9.79
CA GLU A 156 -36.97 -0.85 8.51
C GLU A 156 -36.30 -0.19 7.31
N VAL A 157 -36.17 1.13 7.30
CA VAL A 157 -35.46 1.88 6.25
C VAL A 157 -33.97 1.53 6.26
N LEU A 158 -33.32 1.51 7.43
CA LEU A 158 -31.92 1.12 7.55
C LEU A 158 -31.68 -0.34 7.13
N PHE A 159 -32.62 -1.25 7.39
CA PHE A 159 -32.57 -2.62 6.87
C PHE A 159 -32.68 -2.66 5.34
N LYS A 160 -33.56 -1.86 4.75
CA LYS A 160 -33.72 -1.75 3.29
C LYS A 160 -32.53 -1.08 2.58
N VAL A 161 -31.91 -0.09 3.22
CA VAL A 161 -30.75 0.64 2.68
C VAL A 161 -29.44 -0.12 2.95
N ASN A 162 -29.42 -1.02 3.93
CA ASN A 162 -28.33 -1.95 4.19
C ASN A 162 -28.36 -3.16 3.25
N ASP A 163 -28.50 -2.94 1.95
CA ASP A 163 -28.41 -3.98 0.91
C ASP A 163 -26.94 -4.42 0.68
N LEU A 164 -26.24 -4.72 1.79
CA LEU A 164 -25.07 -5.58 1.85
C LEU A 164 -25.59 -6.93 2.34
N ALA A 165 -25.55 -7.92 1.46
CA ALA A 165 -26.29 -9.15 1.68
C ALA A 165 -25.96 -9.93 2.95
N ASP A 166 -27.02 -10.51 3.50
CA ASP A 166 -27.01 -11.50 4.58
C ASP A 166 -26.43 -12.86 4.15
N SER A 167 -26.12 -13.04 2.86
CA SER A 167 -25.60 -14.29 2.30
C SER A 167 -24.63 -14.03 1.14
N ARG A 168 -23.76 -15.02 0.84
CA ARG A 168 -22.86 -14.98 -0.33
C ARG A 168 -23.59 -14.81 -1.67
N GLN A 169 -24.88 -15.16 -1.73
CA GLN A 169 -25.66 -15.19 -2.97
C GLN A 169 -26.18 -13.82 -3.39
N SER A 170 -26.34 -12.89 -2.45
CA SER A 170 -26.82 -11.54 -2.72
C SER A 170 -25.74 -10.46 -2.53
N ALA A 171 -24.53 -10.83 -2.08
CA ALA A 171 -23.49 -9.88 -1.72
C ALA A 171 -22.75 -9.32 -2.93
N ALA A 172 -22.45 -8.03 -2.91
CA ALA A 172 -21.46 -7.45 -3.80
C ALA A 172 -20.10 -8.08 -3.54
N TRP A 173 -19.34 -8.30 -4.62
CA TRP A 173 -18.04 -8.95 -4.56
C TRP A 173 -17.01 -8.20 -5.39
N VAL A 174 -15.75 -8.37 -5.02
CA VAL A 174 -14.60 -7.98 -5.84
C VAL A 174 -13.91 -9.26 -6.29
N GLU A 175 -13.77 -9.43 -7.59
CA GLU A 175 -12.96 -10.52 -8.15
C GLU A 175 -11.67 -9.99 -8.73
N GLY A 176 -10.69 -10.88 -8.75
CA GLY A 176 -9.48 -10.71 -9.50
C GLY A 176 -8.63 -11.95 -9.35
N TRP A 177 -7.34 -11.77 -9.51
CA TRP A 177 -6.42 -12.86 -9.73
C TRP A 177 -5.22 -12.71 -8.80
N VAL A 178 -4.92 -13.78 -8.08
CA VAL A 178 -3.65 -13.91 -7.36
C VAL A 178 -2.64 -14.54 -8.31
N TYR A 179 -1.63 -13.78 -8.68
CA TYR A 179 -0.54 -14.21 -9.53
C TYR A 179 0.61 -14.75 -8.70
N THR A 180 1.10 -15.94 -9.04
CA THR A 180 2.30 -16.55 -8.46
C THR A 180 3.51 -16.15 -9.30
N ILE A 181 4.45 -15.44 -8.69
CA ILE A 181 5.58 -14.81 -9.36
C ILE A 181 6.88 -15.40 -8.81
N LYS A 182 7.74 -15.91 -9.71
CA LYS A 182 9.11 -16.30 -9.36
C LYS A 182 9.92 -15.04 -9.07
N SER A 183 10.56 -15.04 -7.91
CA SER A 183 11.37 -13.91 -7.49
C SER A 183 12.72 -13.82 -8.17
N THR A 184 13.31 -12.63 -8.14
CA THR A 184 14.70 -12.37 -8.50
C THR A 184 15.47 -11.82 -7.30
N PRO A 185 16.82 -11.85 -7.30
CA PRO A 185 17.64 -11.26 -6.24
C PRO A 185 17.51 -9.73 -6.07
N TYR A 186 16.77 -9.06 -6.96
CA TYR A 186 16.63 -7.60 -6.98
C TYR A 186 15.36 -7.11 -6.27
N TYR A 187 14.54 -8.02 -5.77
CA TYR A 187 13.31 -7.68 -5.08
C TYR A 187 13.63 -7.19 -3.66
N ILE A 188 12.95 -6.12 -3.25
CA ILE A 188 13.34 -5.35 -2.07
C ILE A 188 12.32 -5.63 -0.96
N SER A 189 12.78 -6.23 0.14
CA SER A 189 11.92 -6.35 1.32
C SER A 189 11.64 -4.98 1.90
N VAL A 190 10.36 -4.61 1.95
CA VAL A 190 9.91 -3.36 2.55
C VAL A 190 10.22 -3.36 4.04
N GLU A 191 9.81 -4.44 4.72
CA GLU A 191 9.99 -4.60 6.15
C GLU A 191 11.46 -4.45 6.57
N LYS A 192 12.36 -5.25 5.98
CA LYS A 192 13.76 -5.26 6.43
C LYS A 192 14.49 -3.96 6.14
N ASN A 193 14.16 -3.28 5.04
CA ASN A 193 14.76 -1.98 4.75
C ASN A 193 14.23 -0.90 5.69
N LEU A 194 12.92 -0.84 5.97
CA LEU A 194 12.34 0.23 6.77
C LEU A 194 12.53 0.03 8.28
N GLN A 195 12.77 -1.20 8.73
CA GLN A 195 13.04 -1.54 10.13
C GLN A 195 14.51 -1.78 10.44
N ASP A 196 15.41 -1.54 9.48
CA ASP A 196 16.84 -1.60 9.74
C ASP A 196 17.22 -0.60 10.84
N PRO A 197 17.85 -1.03 11.95
CA PRO A 197 18.15 -0.14 13.07
C PRO A 197 19.05 1.05 12.73
N SER A 198 19.79 1.00 11.62
CA SER A 198 20.59 2.15 11.17
C SER A 198 19.78 3.18 10.37
N ARG A 199 18.57 2.81 9.90
CA ARG A 199 17.75 3.59 8.98
C ARG A 199 16.33 3.88 9.49
N ASP A 200 15.84 3.19 10.50
CA ASP A 200 14.47 3.32 11.04
C ASP A 200 14.09 4.77 11.38
N ARG A 201 15.03 5.52 11.97
CA ARG A 201 14.92 6.94 12.29
C ARG A 201 14.73 7.83 11.06
N LEU A 202 15.03 7.34 9.86
CA LEU A 202 14.85 8.05 8.59
C LEU A 202 13.52 7.65 7.93
N ALA A 203 12.93 6.50 8.27
CA ALA A 203 11.69 6.01 7.67
C ALA A 203 10.43 6.69 8.22
N GLY A 204 10.46 7.15 9.48
CA GLY A 204 9.30 7.75 10.13
C GLY A 204 8.29 6.72 10.65
N ALA A 205 7.53 7.09 11.68
CA ALA A 205 6.73 6.14 12.46
C ALA A 205 5.67 5.40 11.65
N ARG A 206 4.97 6.08 10.74
CA ARG A 206 3.92 5.46 9.93
C ARG A 206 4.46 4.49 8.88
N ALA A 207 5.57 4.81 8.20
CA ALA A 207 6.18 3.87 7.25
C ALA A 207 6.67 2.60 7.96
N VAL A 208 7.28 2.76 9.15
CA VAL A 208 7.68 1.63 10.00
C VAL A 208 6.47 0.80 10.43
N ALA A 209 5.38 1.42 10.88
CA ALA A 209 4.17 0.72 11.29
C ALA A 209 3.56 -0.10 10.14
N LEU A 210 3.33 0.53 8.99
CA LEU A 210 2.76 -0.13 7.81
C LEU A 210 3.66 -1.27 7.30
N SER A 211 4.99 -1.11 7.39
CA SER A 211 5.92 -2.18 6.99
C SER A 211 5.81 -3.46 7.84
N LYS A 212 5.26 -3.38 9.06
CA LYS A 212 5.04 -4.53 9.96
C LYS A 212 3.76 -5.29 9.64
N GLU A 213 2.80 -4.63 9.02
CA GLU A 213 1.47 -5.17 8.76
C GLU A 213 1.44 -6.03 7.49
N ALA A 214 2.47 -5.92 6.65
CA ALA A 214 2.55 -6.61 5.37
C ALA A 214 3.90 -7.30 5.17
N THR A 215 3.87 -8.51 4.61
CA THR A 215 5.06 -9.20 4.08
C THR A 215 5.47 -8.64 2.69
N GLU A 216 5.43 -7.32 2.53
CA GLU A 216 5.59 -6.66 1.24
C GLU A 216 7.02 -6.74 0.70
N TRP A 217 7.10 -7.07 -0.58
CA TRP A 217 8.29 -7.01 -1.41
C TRP A 217 8.04 -6.05 -2.57
N ALA A 218 8.85 -5.01 -2.65
CA ALA A 218 8.80 -4.01 -3.69
C ALA A 218 9.67 -4.44 -4.88
N VAL A 219 9.05 -4.59 -6.06
CA VAL A 219 9.74 -4.95 -7.29
C VAL A 219 10.02 -3.69 -8.11
N PRO A 220 11.28 -3.39 -8.47
CA PRO A 220 11.59 -2.22 -9.29
C PRO A 220 11.15 -2.41 -10.74
N PHE A 221 10.36 -1.47 -11.22
CA PHE A 221 9.93 -1.19 -12.59
C PHE A 221 9.06 -2.24 -13.27
N TYR A 222 9.47 -3.50 -13.32
CA TYR A 222 8.84 -4.51 -14.16
C TYR A 222 8.87 -5.89 -13.52
N ILE A 223 7.76 -6.61 -13.62
CA ILE A 223 7.68 -8.05 -13.43
C ILE A 223 7.44 -8.65 -14.80
N GLN A 224 8.46 -9.31 -15.34
CA GLN A 224 8.39 -9.93 -16.65
C GLN A 224 7.41 -11.11 -16.69
N THR A 225 6.77 -11.26 -17.83
CA THR A 225 5.84 -12.35 -18.12
C THR A 225 6.41 -13.73 -17.78
N GLN A 226 7.65 -14.02 -18.13
CA GLN A 226 8.31 -15.31 -17.91
C GLN A 226 8.47 -15.65 -16.42
N SER A 227 8.45 -14.65 -15.54
CA SER A 227 8.49 -14.85 -14.09
C SER A 227 7.12 -15.19 -13.50
N ILE A 228 6.04 -14.98 -14.23
CA ILE A 228 4.67 -15.23 -13.76
C ILE A 228 4.31 -16.67 -14.11
N LYS A 229 4.13 -17.51 -13.09
CA LYS A 229 3.89 -18.95 -13.27
C LYS A 229 2.43 -19.26 -13.59
N GLU A 230 1.54 -18.68 -12.81
CA GLU A 230 0.12 -18.99 -12.84
C GLU A 230 -0.68 -17.89 -12.16
N ALA A 231 -1.99 -17.91 -12.40
CA ALA A 231 -2.96 -17.00 -11.81
C ALA A 231 -4.15 -17.82 -11.29
N VAL A 232 -4.58 -17.52 -10.09
CA VAL A 232 -5.75 -18.12 -9.45
C VAL A 232 -6.81 -17.05 -9.25
N ARG A 233 -8.00 -17.27 -9.80
CA ARG A 233 -9.13 -16.38 -9.58
C ARG A 233 -9.63 -16.51 -8.15
N VAL A 234 -9.75 -15.38 -7.49
CA VAL A 234 -10.30 -15.26 -6.15
C VAL A 234 -11.41 -14.22 -6.15
N ARG A 235 -12.43 -14.47 -5.33
CA ARG A 235 -13.53 -13.54 -5.07
C ARG A 235 -13.52 -13.17 -3.60
N PHE A 236 -13.66 -11.88 -3.35
CA PHE A 236 -13.86 -11.35 -2.01
C PHE A 236 -15.30 -10.92 -1.87
N THR A 237 -15.93 -11.45 -0.85
CA THR A 237 -17.30 -11.12 -0.51
C THR A 237 -17.29 -10.53 0.90
N ARG A 238 -17.68 -9.27 1.04
CA ARG A 238 -17.84 -8.65 2.35
C ARG A 238 -19.20 -9.05 2.90
N LEU A 239 -19.19 -9.88 3.95
CA LEU A 239 -20.41 -10.32 4.61
C LEU A 239 -20.62 -9.56 5.91
N LYS A 240 -21.85 -9.12 6.13
CA LYS A 240 -22.29 -8.56 7.40
C LYS A 240 -22.14 -9.60 8.51
N GLN A 241 -21.73 -9.16 9.69
CA GLN A 241 -21.79 -9.97 10.91
C GLN A 241 -22.96 -9.52 11.80
N GLN A 242 -23.22 -10.27 12.88
CA GLN A 242 -24.20 -9.87 13.90
C GLN A 242 -23.98 -8.41 14.34
N ALA A 243 -25.05 -7.72 14.71
CA ALA A 243 -25.01 -6.33 15.13
C ALA A 243 -23.89 -6.06 16.15
N GLY A 244 -23.06 -5.05 15.88
CA GLY A 244 -21.92 -4.69 16.72
C GLY A 244 -20.61 -5.44 16.43
N LYS A 245 -20.58 -6.34 15.44
CA LYS A 245 -19.34 -6.98 14.97
C LYS A 245 -18.90 -6.41 13.62
N PRO A 246 -17.58 -6.22 13.38
CA PRO A 246 -17.08 -5.84 12.07
C PRO A 246 -17.50 -6.84 11.00
N ALA A 247 -17.90 -6.35 9.82
CA ALA A 247 -18.12 -7.19 8.65
C ALA A 247 -16.91 -8.11 8.39
N SER A 248 -17.16 -9.38 8.04
CA SER A 248 -16.10 -10.32 7.69
C SER A 248 -15.84 -10.32 6.20
N LEU A 249 -14.57 -10.34 5.83
CA LEU A 249 -14.15 -10.61 4.47
C LEU A 249 -14.10 -12.13 4.27
N VAL A 250 -14.94 -12.63 3.37
CA VAL A 250 -14.93 -14.03 2.97
C VAL A 250 -14.22 -14.16 1.64
N HIS A 251 -13.36 -15.17 1.56
CA HIS A 251 -12.54 -15.45 0.40
C HIS A 251 -13.06 -16.73 -0.26
N ASP A 252 -13.50 -16.62 -1.50
CA ASP A 252 -13.66 -17.79 -2.37
C ASP A 252 -12.40 -17.87 -3.23
N VAL A 253 -11.58 -18.89 -2.99
CA VAL A 253 -10.31 -19.10 -3.69
C VAL A 253 -10.44 -20.22 -4.72
N LEU A 254 -9.55 -20.23 -5.72
CA LEU A 254 -9.52 -21.28 -6.75
C LEU A 254 -10.82 -21.38 -7.56
N LEU A 255 -11.47 -20.23 -7.79
CA LEU A 255 -12.65 -20.16 -8.67
C LEU A 255 -12.29 -20.48 -10.13
N GLU A 256 -11.03 -20.27 -10.48
CA GLU A 256 -10.42 -20.59 -11.76
C GLU A 256 -8.90 -20.61 -11.58
N ALA A 257 -8.21 -21.41 -12.38
CA ALA A 257 -6.75 -21.39 -12.44
C ALA A 257 -6.30 -21.32 -13.90
N ARG A 258 -5.27 -20.51 -14.15
CA ARG A 258 -4.62 -20.35 -15.45
C ARG A 258 -3.12 -20.49 -15.28
N LYS A 259 -2.51 -21.34 -16.10
CA LYS A 259 -1.05 -21.48 -16.17
C LYS A 259 -0.51 -20.58 -17.28
N ASN A 260 0.63 -19.95 -17.03
CA ASN A 260 1.30 -19.16 -18.06
C ASN A 260 2.19 -20.08 -18.91
N ALA A 261 1.86 -20.22 -20.20
CA ALA A 261 2.66 -21.01 -21.14
C ALA A 261 4.05 -20.41 -21.40
N LYS A 262 4.24 -19.11 -21.15
CA LYS A 262 5.51 -18.40 -21.29
C LYS A 262 6.37 -18.45 -20.03
N TYR A 263 5.91 -19.10 -18.95
CA TYR A 263 6.69 -19.22 -17.72
C TYR A 263 8.00 -19.96 -17.99
N ASP A 264 9.12 -19.35 -17.58
CA ASP A 264 10.44 -19.96 -17.63
C ASP A 264 11.19 -19.68 -16.33
N ALA A 265 11.48 -20.74 -15.59
CA ALA A 265 12.21 -20.66 -14.34
C ALA A 265 13.65 -20.14 -14.53
N ASN A 266 14.23 -20.23 -15.71
CA ASN A 266 15.63 -19.84 -15.92
C ASN A 266 15.78 -18.35 -16.27
N VAL A 267 14.70 -17.68 -16.66
CA VAL A 267 14.73 -16.25 -16.97
C VAL A 267 14.70 -15.45 -15.67
N VAL A 268 15.73 -14.63 -15.47
CA VAL A 268 15.86 -13.73 -14.33
C VAL A 268 15.84 -12.30 -14.84
N TYR A 269 14.79 -11.56 -14.48
CA TYR A 269 14.70 -10.14 -14.79
C TYR A 269 15.82 -9.37 -14.09
N ASP A 270 16.61 -8.60 -14.85
CA ASP A 270 17.65 -7.72 -14.33
C ASP A 270 17.26 -6.24 -14.52
N PRO A 271 16.81 -5.54 -13.46
CA PRO A 271 16.39 -4.14 -13.56
C PRO A 271 17.55 -3.17 -13.85
N TYR A 272 18.81 -3.61 -13.75
CA TYR A 272 19.98 -2.81 -14.10
C TYR A 272 20.24 -2.76 -15.62
N GLY A 273 19.59 -3.63 -16.41
CA GLY A 273 19.70 -3.64 -17.86
C GLY A 273 19.00 -2.46 -18.52
N ILE A 274 19.62 -1.89 -19.58
CA ILE A 274 19.07 -0.75 -20.33
C ILE A 274 17.83 -1.15 -21.14
N GLU A 275 17.78 -2.41 -21.60
CA GLU A 275 16.77 -2.96 -22.52
C GLU A 275 15.36 -3.06 -21.93
N HIS A 276 15.23 -2.95 -20.60
CA HIS A 276 13.95 -3.10 -19.91
C HIS A 276 13.48 -1.82 -19.20
N SER A 277 14.15 -0.69 -19.43
CA SER A 277 13.65 0.60 -18.95
C SER A 277 12.41 0.99 -19.77
N ILE A 278 11.24 0.91 -19.15
CA ILE A 278 9.94 1.36 -19.68
C ILE A 278 10.03 2.82 -20.20
N THR A 279 11.03 3.57 -19.74
CA THR A 279 11.29 4.97 -20.09
C THR A 279 12.45 5.22 -21.06
N ARG A 280 13.16 4.18 -21.55
CA ARG A 280 14.38 4.29 -22.39
C ARG A 280 15.47 5.22 -21.83
N ARG A 281 15.41 5.63 -20.55
CA ARG A 281 16.15 6.82 -20.11
C ARG A 281 17.17 6.59 -19.00
N ARG A 282 16.97 5.74 -17.97
CA ARG A 282 18.04 5.34 -17.02
C ARG A 282 17.75 3.96 -16.36
N PRO A 283 18.73 3.04 -16.29
CA PRO A 283 18.58 1.76 -15.62
C PRO A 283 18.45 1.91 -14.10
N TYR A 284 17.95 0.87 -13.43
CA TYR A 284 17.98 0.79 -11.97
C TYR A 284 19.42 0.93 -11.48
N LYS A 285 19.66 1.82 -10.51
CA LYS A 285 21.00 2.02 -9.95
C LYS A 285 21.25 1.18 -8.69
N GLY A 286 20.27 0.45 -8.17
CA GLY A 286 20.39 -0.21 -6.85
C GLY A 286 20.14 0.70 -5.66
N LEU A 287 19.80 1.97 -5.88
CA LEU A 287 19.56 2.92 -4.79
C LEU A 287 18.08 3.09 -4.53
N ILE A 288 17.73 3.23 -3.25
CA ILE A 288 16.38 3.51 -2.78
C ILE A 288 16.36 4.73 -1.86
N GLY A 289 15.28 5.51 -1.92
CA GLY A 289 15.07 6.70 -1.10
C GLY A 289 14.30 6.39 0.19
N TYR A 290 14.58 7.19 1.22
CA TYR A 290 13.84 7.27 2.47
C TYR A 290 13.34 8.71 2.62
N TRP A 291 12.19 9.03 2.03
CA TRP A 291 11.76 10.43 1.86
C TRP A 291 12.80 11.26 1.12
N ALA A 292 13.39 10.65 0.08
CA ALA A 292 14.28 11.31 -0.83
C ALA A 292 13.62 12.59 -1.39
N PRO A 293 14.42 13.62 -1.69
CA PRO A 293 13.89 14.87 -2.21
C PRO A 293 13.12 14.61 -3.51
N VAL A 294 12.08 15.39 -3.76
CA VAL A 294 11.16 15.12 -4.87
C VAL A 294 11.19 16.15 -5.97
N ARG A 295 12.08 17.16 -5.97
CA ARG A 295 12.10 18.14 -7.07
C ARG A 295 13.48 18.62 -7.48
N SER A 296 13.63 18.80 -8.79
CA SER A 296 14.04 20.12 -9.27
C SER A 296 13.09 20.59 -10.40
N GLY A 297 12.15 21.48 -10.07
CA GLY A 297 11.42 22.33 -11.04
C GLY A 297 9.96 22.03 -11.46
N ASP A 298 9.10 21.51 -10.56
CA ASP A 298 7.77 20.87 -10.85
C ASP A 298 7.00 21.21 -12.14
N PRO A 299 6.57 20.25 -13.00
CA PRO A 299 5.25 19.64 -12.80
C PRO A 299 5.10 18.12 -13.15
N GLY A 300 4.90 17.26 -12.14
CA GLY A 300 4.73 15.79 -12.15
C GLY A 300 5.71 14.95 -11.29
N HIS A 301 6.45 15.56 -10.35
CA HIS A 301 7.89 15.35 -10.17
C HIS A 301 8.50 14.12 -9.47
N PRO A 302 9.60 13.59 -10.04
CA PRO A 302 10.58 12.77 -9.34
C PRO A 302 11.98 13.46 -9.16
N TYR A 303 12.53 13.48 -7.94
CA TYR A 303 13.99 13.62 -7.67
C TYR A 303 14.50 12.56 -6.66
N ALA A 304 13.85 11.40 -6.64
CA ALA A 304 14.32 10.20 -5.95
C ALA A 304 15.11 9.31 -6.94
N PRO A 305 15.83 8.25 -6.49
CA PRO A 305 16.45 7.29 -7.40
C PRO A 305 15.44 6.77 -8.44
N GLY A 306 15.90 6.55 -9.67
CA GLY A 306 15.05 6.18 -10.81
C GLY A 306 14.40 7.35 -11.57
N SER A 307 14.48 8.58 -11.05
CA SER A 307 14.16 9.79 -11.81
C SER A 307 15.12 10.05 -12.97
N SER A 308 14.65 10.67 -14.05
CA SER A 308 15.50 11.29 -15.08
C SER A 308 16.36 12.43 -14.54
N ASP A 309 15.91 13.10 -13.48
CA ASP A 309 16.65 14.18 -12.83
C ASP A 309 17.62 13.65 -11.77
N PHE A 310 17.58 12.36 -11.46
CA PHE A 310 18.51 11.76 -10.50
C PHE A 310 19.95 11.83 -11.06
N PRO A 311 20.92 12.33 -10.27
CA PRO A 311 22.26 12.60 -10.78
C PRO A 311 22.95 11.34 -11.29
N ASP A 312 23.83 11.54 -12.26
CA ASP A 312 24.80 10.51 -12.62
C ASP A 312 25.89 10.42 -11.57
N LEU A 313 26.25 9.17 -11.28
CA LEU A 313 27.23 8.83 -10.27
C LEU A 313 28.43 8.25 -11.02
N PRO A 314 29.62 8.88 -10.93
CA PRO A 314 30.83 8.30 -11.47
C PRO A 314 31.07 6.91 -10.90
N ALA A 315 31.68 6.00 -11.66
CA ALA A 315 32.00 4.65 -11.18
C ALA A 315 32.89 4.66 -9.91
N ALA A 316 33.69 5.72 -9.74
CA ALA A 316 34.48 5.97 -8.54
C ALA A 316 33.63 6.19 -7.28
N GLU A 317 32.39 6.66 -7.40
CA GLU A 317 31.45 6.88 -6.29
C GLU A 317 30.43 5.74 -6.17
N TRP A 318 29.96 5.21 -7.31
CA TRP A 318 28.96 4.16 -7.37
C TRP A 318 29.04 3.36 -8.67
N SER A 319 29.29 2.06 -8.57
CA SER A 319 29.40 1.16 -9.73
C SER A 319 28.12 0.40 -10.04
N GLY A 320 26.98 0.72 -9.42
CA GLY A 320 25.71 0.08 -9.77
C GLY A 320 25.61 -1.35 -9.23
N LYS A 321 25.35 -2.33 -10.11
CA LYS A 321 25.14 -3.72 -9.71
C LYS A 321 26.36 -4.32 -8.99
N GLN A 322 27.57 -3.96 -9.45
CA GLN A 322 28.84 -4.45 -8.91
C GLN A 322 29.09 -4.00 -7.46
N GLU A 323 28.42 -2.96 -6.96
CA GLU A 323 28.55 -2.50 -5.57
C GLU A 323 28.21 -3.58 -4.55
N TYR A 324 27.31 -4.48 -4.93
CA TYR A 324 26.81 -5.50 -4.03
C TYR A 324 27.63 -6.79 -4.04
N GLU A 325 28.63 -6.87 -4.90
CA GLU A 325 29.60 -7.97 -4.96
C GLU A 325 30.88 -7.62 -4.18
N ARG A 326 30.94 -6.40 -3.64
CA ARG A 326 32.08 -5.89 -2.88
C ARG A 326 32.23 -6.62 -1.54
N PRO A 327 33.46 -6.98 -1.11
CA PRO A 327 33.70 -7.64 0.18
C PRO A 327 33.27 -6.80 1.40
N ASP A 328 33.41 -5.48 1.31
CA ASP A 328 33.06 -4.48 2.33
C ASP A 328 31.60 -4.02 2.23
N GLY A 329 30.82 -4.61 1.32
CA GLY A 329 29.46 -4.21 1.00
C GLY A 329 29.38 -2.95 0.12
N PRO A 330 28.15 -2.55 -0.26
CA PRO A 330 27.94 -1.41 -1.14
C PRO A 330 28.33 -0.09 -0.46
N ARG A 331 28.85 0.83 -1.27
CA ARG A 331 29.19 2.18 -0.82
C ARG A 331 27.94 3.03 -0.54
N TYR A 332 28.17 4.17 0.10
CA TYR A 332 27.13 5.13 0.47
C TYR A 332 27.37 6.46 -0.25
N PRO A 333 27.04 6.57 -1.55
CA PRO A 333 27.39 7.73 -2.36
C PRO A 333 26.80 9.04 -1.83
N PHE A 334 25.68 8.98 -1.09
CA PHE A 334 25.03 10.14 -0.48
C PHE A 334 25.23 10.24 1.03
N GLY A 335 26.28 9.61 1.58
CA GLY A 335 26.57 9.58 3.01
C GLY A 335 25.95 8.41 3.75
N ARG A 336 26.52 8.08 4.92
CA ARG A 336 26.08 6.94 5.74
C ARG A 336 24.76 7.25 6.46
N PRO A 337 23.93 6.24 6.80
CA PRO A 337 22.68 6.47 7.50
C PRO A 337 22.81 7.33 8.77
N SER A 338 23.88 7.19 9.56
CA SER A 338 24.16 7.99 10.76
C SER A 338 24.44 9.48 10.48
N GLU A 339 24.84 9.83 9.27
CA GLU A 339 25.22 11.19 8.88
C GLU A 339 24.06 11.99 8.31
N ILE A 340 22.94 11.33 7.98
CA ILE A 340 21.79 11.94 7.33
C ILE A 340 20.78 12.44 8.36
N LYS A 341 20.25 13.64 8.14
CA LYS A 341 19.12 14.17 8.91
C LYS A 341 17.80 13.60 8.37
N PRO A 342 16.85 13.19 9.24
CA PRO A 342 15.54 12.73 8.77
C PRO A 342 14.83 13.81 7.93
N ALA A 343 14.18 13.40 6.84
CA ALA A 343 13.54 14.29 5.87
C ALA A 343 12.04 13.99 5.65
N TYR A 344 11.43 13.15 6.50
CA TYR A 344 10.03 12.82 6.37
C TYR A 344 9.11 14.01 6.69
N PRO A 345 7.93 14.10 6.04
CA PRO A 345 6.94 15.15 6.33
C PRO A 345 6.49 15.16 7.80
N ALA A 346 6.14 16.33 8.34
CA ALA A 346 5.72 16.48 9.74
C ALA A 346 4.55 15.56 10.15
N TRP A 347 3.65 15.23 9.22
CA TRP A 347 2.52 14.33 9.46
C TRP A 347 2.94 12.85 9.66
N GLN A 348 4.15 12.46 9.25
CA GLN A 348 4.72 11.12 9.51
C GLN A 348 5.25 10.97 10.94
N ALA A 349 5.61 12.07 11.60
CA ALA A 349 6.22 12.03 12.95
C ALA A 349 5.23 11.59 14.03
N LYS A 350 3.92 11.77 13.81
CA LYS A 350 2.86 11.36 14.72
C LYS A 350 2.29 10.03 14.22
N GLY A 351 2.82 8.91 14.71
CA GLY A 351 2.15 7.62 14.55
C GLY A 351 0.70 7.76 15.03
N LYS A 352 -0.25 7.57 14.12
CA LYS A 352 -1.66 7.37 14.46
C LYS A 352 -1.97 5.91 14.28
#